data_AF-A0A259DEM1-F1
#
_entry.id   AF-A0A259DEM1-F1
#
_cell.length_a   1.000
_cell.length_b   1.000
_cell.length_c   1.000
_cell.angle_alpha   90.00
_cell.angle_beta   90.00
_cell.angle_gamma   90.00
#
_symmetry.space_group_name_H-M   'P 1'
#
loop_
_entity.id
_entity.type
_entity.pdbx_description
1 polymer ?
#
loop_
_entity_poly.entity_id
_entity_poly.type
_entity_poly.pdbx_seq_one_letter_code
_entity_poly.pdbx_strand_id
1 'polypeptide(L)'
;MRVDFVDATAFDVHGAGLSVRCRPKRRARGLPPFSRHPRQTTQGLFMFTPNLVVFSHLRWRFVHQRPQHLLGRLAGQWRITFIEEPVPTDGLPYVQAIEIGENLTVLIPHTPVAAQGFHDEQFEVL
;
A
#
# COMPACT_ATOMS: atom_id res chain seq x y z
N MET A 1 14.62 -22.41 -2.82
CA MET A 1 14.87 -21.79 -4.13
C MET A 1 15.24 -20.34 -3.86
N ARG A 2 16.55 -20.08 -3.74
CA ARG A 2 17.10 -18.72 -3.60
C ARG A 2 17.11 -18.12 -5.00
N VAL A 3 16.52 -16.95 -5.18
CA VAL A 3 16.63 -16.17 -6.41
C VAL A 3 17.67 -15.09 -6.15
N ASP A 4 18.87 -15.35 -6.63
CA ASP A 4 19.98 -14.41 -6.65
C ASP A 4 19.64 -13.27 -7.63
N PHE A 5 19.78 -12.04 -7.14
CA PHE A 5 19.55 -10.82 -7.91
C PHE A 5 20.79 -10.56 -8.78
N VAL A 6 20.59 -10.51 -10.10
CA VAL A 6 21.66 -10.36 -11.08
C VAL A 6 22.08 -8.89 -11.20
N ASP A 7 23.40 -8.70 -11.20
CA ASP A 7 24.15 -7.45 -11.22
C ASP A 7 23.88 -6.63 -12.50
N ALA A 8 23.69 -5.31 -12.34
CA ALA A 8 23.43 -4.38 -13.42
C ALA A 8 24.76 -3.80 -13.92
N THR A 9 25.11 -4.17 -15.15
CA THR A 9 26.29 -3.75 -15.90
C THR A 9 26.50 -2.24 -15.94
N ALA A 10 27.75 -1.86 -15.71
CA ALA A 10 28.33 -0.53 -15.81
C ALA A 10 28.18 0.10 -17.20
N PHE A 11 27.92 1.40 -17.23
CA PHE A 11 28.17 2.27 -18.37
C PHE A 11 29.00 3.47 -17.88
N ASP A 12 30.28 3.46 -18.27
CA ASP A 12 31.24 4.54 -18.03
C ASP A 12 31.15 5.51 -19.21
N VAL A 13 30.85 6.78 -18.93
CA VAL A 13 31.02 7.88 -19.87
C VAL A 13 31.79 8.99 -19.17
N HIS A 14 33.00 9.21 -19.67
CA HIS A 14 33.94 10.21 -19.23
C HIS A 14 33.40 11.65 -19.34
N GLY A 15 33.76 12.47 -18.33
CA GLY A 15 34.32 13.80 -18.56
C GLY A 15 33.36 14.98 -18.71
N ALA A 16 33.07 15.67 -17.60
CA ALA A 16 33.14 17.13 -17.49
C ALA A 16 32.93 17.56 -16.04
N GLY A 17 33.99 18.06 -15.41
CA GLY A 17 33.95 18.58 -14.04
C GLY A 17 33.10 19.85 -13.95
N LEU A 18 31.89 19.73 -13.40
CA LEU A 18 31.20 20.86 -12.78
C LEU A 18 31.37 20.77 -11.26
N SER A 19 32.20 21.65 -10.72
CA SER A 19 32.30 21.89 -9.28
C SER A 19 30.98 22.54 -8.79
N VAL A 20 30.04 21.73 -8.33
CA VAL A 20 28.84 22.21 -7.63
C VAL A 20 29.27 22.69 -6.24
N ARG A 21 29.44 24.01 -6.09
CA ARG A 21 29.57 24.62 -4.76
C ARG A 21 28.22 24.55 -4.05
N CYS A 22 28.08 23.59 -3.14
CA CYS A 22 27.01 23.59 -2.15
C CYS A 22 27.10 24.87 -1.31
N ARG A 23 26.20 25.83 -1.53
CA ARG A 23 25.98 26.91 -0.57
C ARG A 23 25.47 26.31 0.74
N PRO A 24 25.98 26.71 1.91
CA PRO A 24 25.39 26.31 3.18
C PRO A 24 23.92 26.73 3.18
N LYS A 25 23.01 25.76 3.36
CA LYS A 25 21.60 26.04 3.62
C LYS A 25 21.55 27.04 4.77
N ARG A 26 21.07 28.25 4.50
CA ARG A 26 20.70 29.22 5.54
C ARG A 26 19.87 28.47 6.58
N ARG A 27 20.31 28.49 7.84
CA ARG A 27 19.52 28.03 8.99
C ARG A 27 18.12 28.62 8.84
N ALA A 28 17.13 27.76 8.64
CA ALA A 28 15.73 28.16 8.72
C ALA A 28 15.52 28.68 10.15
N ARG A 29 15.31 30.00 10.28
CA ARG A 29 14.83 30.59 11.52
C ARG A 29 13.44 30.02 11.76
N GLY A 30 13.32 29.25 12.84
CA GLY A 30 12.08 28.88 13.54
C GLY A 30 10.91 28.42 12.66
N LEU A 31 10.85 27.13 12.34
CA LEU A 31 9.53 26.50 12.20
C LEU A 31 8.83 26.61 13.56
N PRO A 32 7.53 26.96 13.62
CA PRO A 32 6.80 26.82 14.88
C PRO A 32 6.94 25.37 15.35
N PRO A 33 7.08 25.12 16.67
CA PRO A 33 7.03 23.76 17.17
C PRO A 33 5.74 23.14 16.64
N PHE A 34 5.84 21.95 16.03
CA PHE A 34 4.66 21.15 15.73
C PHE A 34 3.80 21.14 16.99
N SER A 35 2.63 21.76 16.91
CA SER A 35 1.69 21.77 18.02
C SER A 35 1.38 20.31 18.30
N ARG A 36 1.96 19.79 19.40
CA ARG A 36 1.65 18.47 19.91
C ARG A 36 0.20 18.54 20.33
N HIS A 37 -0.70 18.25 19.40
CA HIS A 37 -2.09 18.01 19.75
C HIS A 37 -2.02 16.94 20.84
N PRO A 38 -2.68 17.17 21.99
CA PRO A 38 -2.73 16.15 23.02
C PRO A 38 -3.19 14.87 22.34
N ARG A 39 -2.39 13.80 22.49
CA ARG A 39 -2.85 12.46 22.12
C ARG A 39 -4.17 12.31 22.85
N GLN A 40 -5.25 12.19 22.08
CA GLN A 40 -6.53 11.85 22.65
C GLN A 40 -6.35 10.47 23.25
N THR A 41 -6.06 10.43 24.55
CA THR A 41 -6.05 9.21 25.35
C THR A 41 -7.48 8.71 25.28
N THR A 42 -7.70 7.67 24.48
CA THR A 42 -9.01 7.06 24.28
C THR A 42 -9.39 6.31 25.56
N GLN A 43 -9.71 7.05 26.61
CA GLN A 43 -10.28 6.51 27.84
C GLN A 43 -11.73 6.12 27.53
N GLY A 44 -11.95 4.81 27.38
CA GLY A 44 -13.29 4.20 27.39
C GLY A 44 -13.95 3.89 26.05
N LEU A 45 -13.20 3.71 24.95
CA LEU A 45 -13.76 3.10 23.74
C LEU A 45 -13.67 1.58 23.90
N PHE A 46 -14.77 0.87 23.64
CA PHE A 46 -14.86 -0.59 23.66
C PHE A 46 -13.59 -1.28 23.11
N MET A 47 -13.36 -2.54 23.48
CA MET A 47 -12.40 -3.48 22.83
C MET A 47 -12.74 -3.73 21.33
N PHE A 48 -13.40 -2.78 20.68
CA PHE A 48 -13.77 -2.80 19.29
C PHE A 48 -12.54 -2.49 18.46
N THR A 49 -12.03 -3.53 17.79
CA THR A 49 -11.01 -3.34 16.77
C THR A 49 -11.71 -2.76 15.53
N PRO A 50 -11.43 -1.51 15.14
CA PRO A 50 -12.09 -0.89 14.00
C PRO A 50 -11.75 -1.62 12.69
N ASN A 51 -12.70 -1.64 11.76
CA ASN A 51 -12.52 -2.23 10.44
C ASN A 51 -12.05 -1.17 9.43
N LEU A 52 -11.09 -1.52 8.59
CA LEU A 52 -10.61 -0.70 7.48
C LEU A 52 -10.73 -1.49 6.17
N VAL A 53 -11.56 -1.03 5.25
CA VAL A 53 -11.67 -1.59 3.90
C VAL A 53 -10.88 -0.71 2.93
N VAL A 54 -10.00 -1.33 2.14
CA VAL A 54 -9.13 -0.62 1.19
C VAL A 54 -9.30 -1.22 -0.19
N PHE A 55 -9.85 -0.46 -1.13
CA PHE A 55 -9.86 -0.82 -2.54
C PHE A 55 -8.56 -0.37 -3.20
N SER A 56 -7.94 -1.23 -4.00
CA SER A 56 -6.70 -0.90 -4.70
C SER A 56 -6.63 -1.47 -6.10
N HIS A 57 -6.28 -0.59 -7.05
CA HIS A 57 -5.90 -0.96 -8.41
C HIS A 57 -4.51 -1.61 -8.50
N LEU A 58 -3.77 -1.65 -7.39
CA LEU A 58 -2.46 -2.30 -7.32
C LEU A 58 -2.57 -3.64 -6.60
N ARG A 59 -1.89 -4.64 -7.16
CA ARG A 59 -1.84 -6.01 -6.61
C ARG A 59 -0.99 -6.03 -5.34
N TRP A 60 -1.48 -6.74 -4.32
CA TRP A 60 -0.77 -6.94 -3.05
C TRP A 60 0.59 -7.60 -3.24
N ARG A 61 0.67 -8.62 -4.12
CA ARG A 61 1.91 -9.39 -4.38
C ARG A 61 2.86 -8.75 -5.41
N PHE A 62 2.61 -7.52 -5.85
CA PHE A 62 3.54 -6.80 -6.72
C PHE A 62 4.77 -6.31 -5.93
N VAL A 63 5.50 -5.31 -6.45
CA VAL A 63 6.62 -4.69 -5.72
C VAL A 63 6.17 -4.26 -4.32
N HIS A 64 7.00 -4.52 -3.31
CA HIS A 64 6.75 -4.04 -1.95
C HIS A 64 6.74 -2.50 -1.94
N GLN A 65 5.55 -1.91 -1.78
CA GLN A 65 5.31 -0.46 -1.88
C GLN A 65 4.78 0.13 -0.56
N ARG A 66 4.69 1.47 -0.50
CA ARG A 66 4.17 2.23 0.66
C ARG A 66 2.84 1.70 1.24
N PRO A 67 1.86 1.23 0.44
CA PRO A 67 0.60 0.70 0.98
C PRO A 67 0.80 -0.49 1.92
N GLN A 68 1.67 -1.43 1.56
CA GLN A 68 1.88 -2.64 2.36
C GLN A 68 2.55 -2.33 3.69
N HIS A 69 3.54 -1.42 3.70
CA HIS A 69 4.16 -0.95 4.94
C HIS A 69 3.18 -0.21 5.86
N LEU A 70 2.29 0.61 5.27
CA LEU A 70 1.28 1.33 6.03
C LEU A 70 0.25 0.37 6.64
N LEU A 71 -0.34 -0.50 5.81
CA LEU A 71 -1.38 -1.43 6.23
C LEU A 71 -0.84 -2.49 7.19
N GLY A 72 0.38 -2.98 7.00
CA GLY A 72 1.03 -3.87 7.96
C GLY A 72 1.22 -3.24 9.35
N ARG A 73 1.48 -1.93 9.42
CA ARG A 73 1.54 -1.21 10.71
C ARG A 73 0.17 -1.00 11.33
N LEU A 74 -0.84 -0.71 10.50
CA LEU A 74 -2.21 -0.53 10.97
C LEU A 74 -2.86 -1.84 11.45
N ALA A 75 -2.46 -2.99 10.89
CA ALA A 75 -2.98 -4.30 11.29
C ALA A 75 -2.77 -4.63 12.78
N GLY A 76 -1.87 -3.94 13.49
CA GLY A 76 -1.74 -4.07 14.95
C GLY A 76 -2.92 -3.50 15.74
N GLN A 77 -3.78 -2.68 15.13
CA GLN A 77 -4.91 -2.02 15.80
C GLN A 77 -6.22 -2.06 15.00
N TRP A 78 -6.20 -2.54 13.75
CA TRP A 78 -7.33 -2.53 12.82
C TRP A 78 -7.51 -3.90 12.20
N ARG A 79 -8.76 -4.30 11.97
CA ARG A 79 -9.10 -5.43 11.09
C ARG A 79 -9.19 -4.88 9.67
N ILE A 80 -8.31 -5.31 8.79
CA ILE A 80 -8.13 -4.73 7.47
C ILE A 80 -8.57 -5.73 6.39
N THR A 81 -9.43 -5.26 5.50
CA THR A 81 -9.78 -5.97 4.27
C THR A 81 -9.23 -5.17 3.09
N PHE A 82 -8.22 -5.72 2.41
CA PHE A 82 -7.64 -5.12 1.21
C PHE A 82 -8.24 -5.79 -0.02
N ILE A 83 -8.98 -5.06 -0.83
CA ILE A 83 -9.67 -5.58 -2.01
C ILE A 83 -8.87 -5.14 -3.24
N GLU A 84 -8.34 -6.13 -3.96
CA GLU A 84 -7.69 -5.90 -5.25
C GLU A 84 -8.72 -5.66 -6.36
N GLU A 85 -8.26 -5.08 -7.46
CA GLU A 85 -9.04 -4.98 -8.69
C GLU A 85 -9.53 -6.35 -9.17
N PRO A 86 -10.80 -6.46 -9.62
CA PRO A 86 -11.32 -7.71 -10.18
C PRO A 86 -10.42 -8.31 -11.25
N VAL A 87 -10.36 -9.65 -11.29
CA VAL A 87 -9.65 -10.41 -12.30
C VAL A 87 -10.67 -11.10 -13.20
N PRO A 88 -10.57 -10.99 -14.53
CA PRO A 88 -11.45 -11.70 -15.45
C PRO A 88 -11.42 -13.22 -15.21
N THR A 89 -12.58 -13.85 -15.26
CA THR A 89 -12.73 -15.31 -15.22
C THR A 89 -13.84 -15.76 -16.18
N ASP A 90 -13.66 -16.89 -16.84
CA ASP A 90 -14.67 -17.44 -17.77
C ASP A 90 -15.81 -18.19 -17.06
N GLY A 91 -15.69 -18.39 -15.74
CA GLY A 91 -16.61 -19.18 -14.93
C GLY A 91 -17.58 -18.35 -14.08
N LEU A 92 -18.20 -19.01 -13.11
CA LEU A 92 -19.01 -18.32 -12.10
C LEU A 92 -18.15 -17.34 -11.29
N PRO A 93 -18.70 -16.18 -10.90
CA PRO A 93 -17.98 -15.21 -10.09
C PRO A 93 -17.65 -15.80 -8.71
N TYR A 94 -16.46 -15.47 -8.21
CA TYR A 94 -16.00 -15.90 -6.88
C TYR A 94 -15.02 -14.89 -6.28
N VAL A 95 -14.80 -14.96 -4.97
CA VAL A 95 -13.79 -14.16 -4.27
C VAL A 95 -12.71 -15.07 -3.73
N GLN A 96 -11.46 -14.84 -4.16
CA GLN A 96 -10.30 -15.46 -3.53
C GLN A 96 -9.89 -14.64 -2.31
N ALA A 97 -9.73 -15.29 -1.16
CA ALA A 97 -9.24 -14.67 0.07
C ALA A 97 -7.84 -15.16 0.43
N ILE A 98 -6.96 -14.25 0.83
CA ILE A 98 -5.59 -14.53 1.26
C ILE A 98 -5.37 -13.84 2.61
N GLU A 99 -5.12 -14.62 3.66
CA GLU A 99 -4.81 -14.09 4.99
C GLU A 99 -3.33 -13.66 5.09
N ILE A 100 -3.10 -12.45 5.60
CA ILE A 100 -1.79 -11.85 5.80
C ILE A 100 -1.63 -11.51 7.27
N GLY A 101 -1.04 -12.44 8.05
CA GLY A 101 -1.01 -12.32 9.51
C GLY A 101 -2.41 -12.39 10.10
N GLU A 102 -2.62 -11.80 11.29
CA GLU A 102 -3.86 -12.01 12.06
C GLU A 102 -5.02 -11.09 11.65
N ASN A 103 -4.71 -9.87 11.20
CA ASN A 103 -5.71 -8.80 11.07
C ASN A 103 -5.75 -8.17 9.67
N LEU A 104 -5.15 -8.80 8.67
CA LEU A 104 -5.20 -8.31 7.29
C LEU A 104 -5.57 -9.44 6.35
N THR A 105 -6.65 -9.27 5.60
CA THR A 105 -7.07 -10.19 4.56
C THR A 105 -7.09 -9.47 3.22
N VAL A 106 -6.49 -10.09 2.20
CA VAL A 106 -6.56 -9.63 0.82
C VAL A 106 -7.68 -10.40 0.11
N LEU A 107 -8.62 -9.68 -0.49
CA LEU A 107 -9.68 -10.22 -1.32
C LEU A 107 -9.40 -9.90 -2.78
N ILE A 108 -9.54 -10.90 -3.64
CA ILE A 108 -9.37 -10.77 -5.09
C ILE A 108 -10.68 -11.26 -5.72
N PRO A 109 -11.55 -10.35 -6.14
CA PRO A 109 -12.74 -10.72 -6.88
C PRO A 109 -12.36 -11.28 -8.25
N HIS A 110 -13.00 -12.37 -8.65
CA HIS A 110 -12.94 -12.92 -9.99
C HIS A 110 -14.33 -12.85 -10.61
N THR A 111 -14.44 -12.18 -11.76
CA THR A 111 -15.73 -11.90 -12.39
C THR A 111 -15.67 -12.12 -13.91
N PRO A 112 -16.79 -12.48 -14.56
CA PRO A 112 -16.86 -12.58 -16.02
C PRO A 112 -17.05 -11.22 -16.71
N VAL A 113 -17.05 -10.13 -15.94
CA VAL A 113 -17.34 -8.78 -16.42
C VAL A 113 -16.09 -8.20 -17.09
N ALA A 114 -16.26 -7.70 -18.32
CA ALA A 114 -15.16 -7.15 -19.12
C ALA A 114 -14.73 -5.74 -18.69
N ALA A 115 -15.57 -5.02 -17.93
CA ALA A 115 -15.26 -3.69 -17.43
C ALA A 115 -14.00 -3.72 -16.53
N GLN A 116 -13.11 -2.74 -16.68
CA GLN A 116 -11.87 -2.67 -15.92
C GLN A 116 -12.08 -2.02 -14.54
N GLY A 117 -11.14 -2.21 -13.62
CA GLY A 117 -11.20 -1.50 -12.34
C GLY A 117 -12.35 -1.95 -11.45
N PHE A 118 -12.73 -1.06 -10.55
CA PHE A 118 -13.93 -1.19 -9.71
C PHE A 118 -15.13 -0.52 -10.40
N HIS A 119 -15.38 -0.88 -11.66
CA HIS A 119 -16.56 -0.40 -12.38
C HIS A 119 -17.84 -0.96 -11.75
N ASP A 120 -18.97 -0.23 -11.82
CA ASP A 120 -20.22 -0.61 -11.15
C ASP A 120 -20.72 -2.02 -11.54
N GLU A 121 -20.58 -2.38 -12.82
CA GLU A 121 -20.90 -3.72 -13.35
C GLU A 121 -20.18 -4.87 -12.61
N GLN A 122 -19.01 -4.60 -12.01
CA GLN A 122 -18.27 -5.58 -11.23
C GLN A 122 -18.98 -5.93 -9.92
N PHE A 123 -19.74 -4.99 -9.33
CA PHE A 123 -20.42 -5.20 -8.05
C PHE A 123 -21.77 -5.91 -8.20
N GLU A 124 -22.36 -5.92 -9.40
CA GLU A 124 -23.64 -6.60 -9.65
C GLU A 124 -23.52 -8.13 -9.66
N VAL A 125 -22.30 -8.64 -9.84
CA VAL A 125 -22.02 -10.08 -9.99
C VAL A 125 -21.34 -10.72 -8.79
N LEU A 126 -21.05 -9.95 -7.73
CA LEU A 126 -20.36 -10.38 -6.51
C LEU A 126 -21.32 -10.53 -5.33
#